data_AF-E3CCU6-F1
#
_entry.id   AF-E3CCU6-F1
#
_cell.length_a   1.000
_cell.length_b   1.000
_cell.length_c   1.000
_cell.angle_alpha   90.00
_cell.angle_beta   90.00
_cell.angle_gamma   90.00
#
_symmetry.space_group_name_H-M   'P 1'
#
loop_
_entity.id
_entity.type
_entity.pdbx_description
1 polymer ?
#
loop_
_entity_poly.entity_id
_entity_poly.type
_entity_poly.pdbx_seq_one_letter_code
_entity_poly.pdbx_strand_id
1 'polypeptide(L)'
;METPGIQHFGRIVVLLVPLNSVMNLGQITSALQLIKVILQNIANIFLLSPLVFQLLWLWPWLRSRKRVLCFGFVMSLWIECSQVLLDLLFDANRVFELDDLWTNTLGAYLAYLGFQYCRARLLAKNGEM
;
A
#
# COMPACT_ATOMS: atom_id res chain seq x y z
N MET A 1 -18.33 -18.80 6.45
CA MET A 1 -17.40 -18.58 7.58
C MET A 1 -17.08 -17.10 7.56
N GLU A 2 -17.47 -16.35 8.60
CA GLU A 2 -17.14 -14.93 8.71
C GLU A 2 -15.65 -14.81 9.06
N THR A 3 -14.90 -14.04 8.28
CA THR A 3 -13.47 -13.83 8.52
C THR A 3 -13.31 -13.10 9.87
N PRO A 4 -12.54 -13.64 10.84
CA PRO A 4 -12.44 -13.04 12.15
C PRO A 4 -11.85 -11.62 12.04
N GLY A 5 -12.49 -10.64 12.66
CA GLY A 5 -12.05 -9.24 12.67
C GLY A 5 -12.75 -8.30 11.68
N ILE A 6 -13.67 -8.82 10.86
CA ILE A 6 -14.53 -7.98 10.02
C ILE A 6 -15.56 -7.25 10.90
N GLN A 7 -15.62 -5.94 10.80
CA GLN A 7 -16.67 -5.12 11.39
C GLN A 7 -17.61 -4.63 10.28
N HIS A 8 -18.90 -4.84 10.48
CA HIS A 8 -19.95 -4.37 9.57
C HIS A 8 -20.59 -3.11 10.14
N PHE A 9 -20.50 -2.00 9.40
CA PHE A 9 -21.23 -0.76 9.67
C PHE A 9 -22.28 -0.57 8.58
N GLY A 10 -23.41 -1.27 8.70
CA GLY A 10 -24.43 -1.30 7.64
C GLY A 10 -23.89 -2.01 6.39
N ARG A 11 -23.76 -1.29 5.27
CA ARG A 11 -23.16 -1.81 4.03
C ARG A 11 -21.62 -1.75 4.02
N ILE A 12 -21.02 -0.97 4.91
CA ILE A 12 -19.57 -0.78 4.93
C ILE A 12 -18.93 -1.95 5.68
N VAL A 13 -18.00 -2.62 5.02
CA VAL A 13 -17.22 -3.72 5.59
C VAL A 13 -15.80 -3.25 5.84
N VAL A 14 -15.37 -3.24 7.10
CA VAL A 14 -14.00 -2.84 7.46
C VAL A 14 -13.26 -3.96 8.15
N LEU A 15 -12.00 -4.13 7.76
CA LEU A 15 -11.05 -5.04 8.35
C LEU A 15 -9.91 -4.21 8.96
N LEU A 16 -10.12 -3.84 10.22
CA LEU A 16 -9.18 -2.99 10.98
C LEU A 16 -8.09 -3.81 11.69
N VAL A 17 -8.06 -5.12 11.46
CA VAL A 17 -7.10 -6.01 12.09
C VAL A 17 -5.79 -5.92 11.30
N PRO A 18 -4.71 -5.38 11.87
CA PRO A 18 -3.41 -5.36 11.20
C PRO A 18 -2.87 -6.79 11.13
N LEU A 19 -2.17 -7.10 10.04
CA LEU A 19 -1.63 -8.41 9.73
C LEU A 19 -2.71 -9.49 9.73
N ASN A 20 -3.92 -9.15 9.32
CA ASN A 20 -5.02 -10.12 9.22
C ASN A 20 -4.66 -11.26 8.26
N SER A 21 -3.91 -10.94 7.21
CA SER A 21 -3.30 -11.92 6.30
C SER A 21 -2.46 -12.96 7.04
N VAL A 22 -1.68 -12.54 8.06
CA VAL A 22 -0.77 -13.39 8.84
C VAL A 22 -1.53 -14.18 9.90
N MET A 23 -2.49 -13.55 10.57
CA MET A 23 -3.26 -14.22 11.64
C MET A 23 -4.23 -15.26 11.10
N ASN A 24 -4.76 -15.06 9.89
CA ASN A 24 -5.57 -16.06 9.21
C ASN A 24 -4.74 -17.13 8.47
N LEU A 25 -3.40 -17.07 8.46
CA LEU A 25 -2.54 -18.12 7.87
C LEU A 25 -2.89 -19.51 8.40
N GLY A 26 -3.26 -19.61 9.69
CA GLY A 26 -3.67 -20.86 10.32
C GLY A 26 -5.02 -21.42 9.84
N GLN A 27 -5.83 -20.62 9.13
CA GLN A 27 -7.10 -21.01 8.53
C GLN A 27 -7.00 -21.23 7.02
N ILE A 28 -5.84 -20.93 6.41
CA ILE A 28 -5.61 -21.13 4.98
C ILE A 28 -5.39 -22.63 4.72
N THR A 29 -6.43 -23.28 4.20
CA THR A 29 -6.40 -24.72 3.90
C THR A 29 -5.78 -25.04 2.54
N SER A 30 -5.47 -24.03 1.71
CA SER A 30 -4.96 -24.19 0.35
C SER A 30 -3.75 -23.31 0.02
N ALA A 31 -2.72 -23.90 -0.59
CA ALA A 31 -1.52 -23.18 -1.06
C ALA A 31 -1.84 -22.03 -2.04
N LEU A 32 -2.92 -22.15 -2.83
CA LEU A 32 -3.33 -21.09 -3.77
C LEU A 32 -3.84 -19.83 -3.05
N GLN A 33 -4.54 -19.99 -1.93
CA GLN A 33 -4.99 -18.86 -1.12
C GLN A 33 -3.80 -18.14 -0.48
N LEU A 34 -2.80 -18.90 0.00
CA LEU A 34 -1.56 -18.33 0.53
C LEU A 34 -0.83 -17.51 -0.53
N ILE A 35 -0.66 -18.07 -1.73
CA ILE A 35 -0.02 -17.37 -2.87
C ILE A 35 -0.80 -16.09 -3.20
N LYS A 36 -2.14 -16.15 -3.25
CA LYS A 36 -2.98 -14.99 -3.53
C LYS A 36 -2.78 -13.87 -2.50
N VAL A 37 -2.76 -14.21 -1.22
CA VAL A 37 -2.54 -13.25 -0.12
C VAL A 37 -1.15 -12.62 -0.18
N ILE A 38 -0.11 -13.43 -0.43
CA ILE A 38 1.26 -12.93 -0.61
C ILE A 38 1.32 -11.99 -1.81
N LEU A 39 0.75 -12.39 -2.95
CA LEU A 39 0.75 -11.60 -4.17
C LEU A 39 -0.03 -10.29 -3.99
N GLN A 40 -1.15 -10.30 -3.27
CA GLN A 40 -1.92 -9.10 -2.94
C GLN A 40 -1.11 -8.11 -2.10
N ASN A 41 -0.48 -8.57 -1.02
CA ASN A 41 0.40 -7.72 -0.20
C ASN A 41 1.57 -7.14 -1.00
N ILE A 42 2.19 -7.95 -1.86
CA ILE A 42 3.25 -7.49 -2.77
C ILE A 42 2.69 -6.44 -3.75
N ALA A 43 1.55 -6.71 -4.37
CA ALA A 43 0.92 -5.79 -5.30
C ALA A 43 0.58 -4.44 -4.64
N ASN A 44 0.10 -4.46 -3.40
CA ASN A 44 -0.19 -3.24 -2.63
C ASN A 44 1.09 -2.46 -2.31
N ILE A 45 2.20 -3.12 -1.94
CA ILE A 45 3.50 -2.44 -1.83
C ILE A 45 3.90 -1.78 -3.16
N PHE A 46 3.69 -2.45 -4.30
CA PHE A 46 4.07 -1.91 -5.60
C PHE A 46 3.04 -0.93 -6.19
N LEU A 47 1.84 -0.79 -5.63
CA LEU A 47 0.78 0.06 -6.17
C LEU A 47 1.18 1.54 -6.15
N LEU A 48 1.58 2.06 -4.98
CA LEU A 48 1.99 3.46 -4.83
C LEU A 48 3.45 3.73 -5.22
N SER A 49 4.28 2.69 -5.23
CA SER A 49 5.72 2.78 -5.50
C SER A 49 6.08 3.56 -6.79
N PRO A 50 5.54 3.24 -7.99
CA PRO A 50 5.91 3.91 -9.23
C PRO A 50 5.48 5.39 -9.24
N LEU A 51 4.28 5.68 -8.72
CA LEU A 51 3.78 7.06 -8.61
C LEU A 51 4.71 7.89 -7.72
N VAL A 52 5.01 7.42 -6.51
CA VAL A 52 5.86 8.14 -5.56
C VAL A 52 7.27 8.32 -6.13
N PHE A 53 7.82 7.29 -6.77
CA PHE A 53 9.14 7.39 -7.41
C PHE A 53 9.18 8.51 -8.45
N GLN A 54 8.16 8.60 -9.31
CA GLN A 54 8.09 9.64 -10.33
C GLN A 54 7.90 11.03 -9.72
N LEU A 55 7.05 11.16 -8.70
CA LEU A 55 6.84 12.43 -8.01
C LEU A 55 8.10 12.94 -7.30
N LEU A 56 8.96 12.05 -6.79
CA LEU A 56 10.24 12.44 -6.19
C LEU A 56 11.21 13.08 -7.19
N TRP A 57 11.17 12.67 -8.46
CA TRP A 57 11.92 13.32 -9.53
C TRP A 57 11.38 14.73 -9.82
N LEU A 58 10.05 14.86 -9.90
CA LEU A 58 9.38 16.13 -10.24
C LEU A 58 9.41 17.16 -9.10
N TRP A 59 9.27 16.72 -7.85
CA TRP A 59 9.03 17.58 -6.70
C TRP A 59 10.10 17.45 -5.63
N PRO A 60 11.11 18.36 -5.61
CA PRO A 60 12.17 18.38 -4.61
C PRO A 60 11.67 18.47 -3.18
N TRP A 61 10.54 19.14 -2.96
CA TRP A 61 9.96 19.30 -1.63
C TRP A 61 9.48 17.96 -1.03
N LEU A 62 9.14 16.96 -1.86
CA LEU A 62 8.66 15.66 -1.38
C LEU A 62 9.81 14.75 -0.89
N ARG A 63 11.08 15.09 -1.17
CA ARG A 63 12.29 14.26 -0.92
C ARG A 63 12.72 14.18 0.55
N SER A 64 11.79 14.28 1.49
CA SER A 64 12.05 14.06 2.91
C SER A 64 11.36 12.78 3.35
N ARG A 65 12.05 11.92 4.12
CA ARG A 65 11.49 10.67 4.66
C ARG A 65 10.12 10.88 5.30
N LYS A 66 9.98 11.91 6.15
CA LYS A 66 8.70 12.23 6.83
C LYS A 66 7.60 12.61 5.83
N ARG A 67 7.95 13.37 4.78
CA ARG A 67 7.00 13.82 3.76
C ARG A 67 6.57 12.67 2.87
N VAL A 68 7.48 11.79 2.47
CA VAL A 68 7.14 10.59 1.70
C VAL A 68 6.24 9.65 2.50
N LEU A 69 6.56 9.39 3.77
CA LEU A 69 5.74 8.53 4.62
C LEU A 69 4.35 9.12 4.85
N CYS A 70 4.27 10.42 5.15
CA CYS A 70 2.99 11.11 5.31
C CYS A 70 2.18 11.09 4.00
N PHE A 71 2.82 11.42 2.87
CA PHE A 71 2.19 11.38 1.55
C PHE A 71 1.71 9.96 1.20
N GLY A 72 2.54 8.94 1.38
CA GLY A 72 2.20 7.54 1.13
C GLY A 72 1.02 7.08 2.00
N PHE A 73 1.02 7.46 3.28
CA PHE A 73 -0.08 7.15 4.18
C PHE A 73 -1.39 7.85 3.78
N VAL A 74 -1.34 9.16 3.50
CA VAL A 74 -2.51 9.93 3.07
C VAL A 74 -3.05 9.43 1.74
N MET A 75 -2.17 9.12 0.78
CA MET A 75 -2.57 8.54 -0.50
C MET A 75 -3.18 7.15 -0.33
N SER A 76 -2.63 6.32 0.56
CA SER A 76 -3.18 5.00 0.84
C SER A 76 -4.56 5.09 1.49
N LEU A 77 -4.71 5.95 2.49
CA LEU A 77 -6.00 6.24 3.11
C LEU A 77 -7.02 6.78 2.09
N TRP A 78 -6.58 7.67 1.20
CA TRP A 78 -7.42 8.20 0.12
C TRP A 78 -7.91 7.10 -0.82
N ILE A 79 -7.04 6.16 -1.20
CA ILE A 79 -7.40 5.02 -2.05
C ILE A 79 -8.45 4.14 -1.36
N GLU A 80 -8.20 3.72 -0.12
CA GLU A 80 -9.14 2.87 0.62
C GLU A 80 -10.48 3.57 0.87
N CYS A 81 -10.47 4.85 1.26
CA CYS A 81 -11.71 5.62 1.41
C CYS A 81 -12.47 5.77 0.08
N SER A 82 -11.76 5.94 -1.03
CA SER A 82 -12.38 5.99 -2.36
C SER A 82 -13.00 4.64 -2.74
N GLN A 83 -12.34 3.52 -2.41
CA GLN A 83 -12.89 2.19 -2.64
C GLN A 83 -14.16 1.95 -1.83
N VAL A 84 -14.18 2.33 -0.54
CA VAL A 84 -15.39 2.24 0.30
C VAL A 84 -16.51 3.14 -0.22
N LEU A 85 -16.17 4.35 -0.67
CA LEU A 85 -17.17 5.26 -1.25
C LEU A 85 -17.77 4.65 -2.54
N LEU A 86 -16.93 4.10 -3.41
CA LEU A 86 -17.39 3.42 -4.62
C LEU A 86 -18.22 2.18 -4.30
N ASP A 87 -17.85 1.44 -3.26
CA ASP A 87 -18.62 0.29 -2.78
C ASP A 87 -20.03 0.71 -2.32
N LEU A 88 -20.13 1.81 -1.56
CA LEU A 88 -21.41 2.36 -1.14
C LEU A 88 -22.30 2.78 -2.31
N LEU A 89 -21.69 3.26 -3.40
CA LEU A 89 -22.39 3.74 -4.59
C LEU A 89 -22.78 2.62 -5.56
N PHE A 90 -21.95 1.59 -5.70
CA PHE A 90 -22.05 0.58 -6.77
C PHE A 90 -22.11 -0.88 -6.30
N ASP A 91 -22.11 -1.14 -4.99
CA ASP A 91 -22.20 -2.48 -4.39
C ASP A 91 -21.10 -3.45 -4.88
N ALA A 92 -19.85 -2.97 -4.82
CA ALA A 92 -18.68 -3.67 -5.35
C ALA A 92 -18.13 -4.78 -4.43
N ASN A 93 -18.77 -5.01 -3.27
CA ASN A 93 -18.35 -5.91 -2.20
C ASN A 93 -16.87 -5.73 -1.80
N ARG A 94 -16.42 -4.48 -1.71
CA ARG A 94 -15.04 -4.14 -1.30
C ARG A 94 -14.94 -4.01 0.21
N VAL A 95 -13.83 -4.50 0.77
CA VAL A 95 -13.53 -4.42 2.19
C VAL A 95 -12.44 -3.37 2.37
N PHE A 96 -12.61 -2.48 3.35
CA PHE A 96 -11.54 -1.59 3.78
C PHE A 96 -10.49 -2.41 4.52
N GLU A 97 -9.27 -2.53 3.98
CA GLU A 97 -8.22 -3.34 4.59
C GLU A 97 -7.15 -2.44 5.23
N LEU A 98 -6.99 -2.51 6.55
CA LEU A 98 -5.89 -1.80 7.23
C LEU A 98 -4.51 -2.29 6.75
N ASP A 99 -4.45 -3.53 6.27
CA ASP A 99 -3.24 -4.09 5.67
C ASP A 99 -2.80 -3.33 4.42
N ASP A 100 -3.75 -2.82 3.65
CA ASP A 100 -3.49 -2.05 2.44
C ASP A 100 -2.93 -0.67 2.79
N LEU A 101 -3.31 -0.10 3.95
CA LEU A 101 -2.76 1.18 4.43
C LEU A 101 -1.25 1.11 4.61
N TRP A 102 -0.77 0.14 5.38
CA TRP A 102 0.64 0.06 5.72
C TRP A 102 1.50 -0.49 4.58
N THR A 103 0.99 -1.42 3.77
CA THR A 103 1.71 -1.98 2.60
C THR A 103 1.94 -0.91 1.53
N ASN A 104 0.91 -0.13 1.16
CA ASN A 104 1.04 1.00 0.25
C ASN A 104 2.01 2.08 0.78
N THR A 105 1.96 2.37 2.09
CA THR A 105 2.87 3.31 2.75
C THR A 105 4.33 2.81 2.71
N LEU A 106 4.53 1.51 2.92
CA LEU A 106 5.83 0.86 2.76
C LEU A 106 6.32 0.96 1.32
N GLY A 107 5.43 0.79 0.34
CA GLY A 107 5.70 1.03 -1.08
C GLY A 107 6.26 2.42 -1.36
N ALA A 108 5.60 3.46 -0.85
CA ALA A 108 6.07 4.83 -0.95
C ALA A 108 7.50 5.01 -0.37
N TYR A 109 7.78 4.35 0.77
CA TYR A 109 9.11 4.38 1.37
C TYR A 109 10.17 3.66 0.52
N LEU A 110 9.85 2.49 -0.04
CA LEU A 110 10.75 1.76 -0.95
C LEU A 110 11.06 2.58 -2.21
N ALA A 111 10.06 3.27 -2.77
CA ALA A 111 10.25 4.20 -3.88
C ALA A 111 11.23 5.33 -3.53
N TYR A 112 11.16 5.86 -2.30
CA TYR A 112 12.12 6.86 -1.82
C TYR A 112 13.55 6.32 -1.70
N LEU A 113 13.72 5.09 -1.19
CA LEU A 113 15.03 4.44 -1.15
C LEU A 113 15.59 4.22 -2.57
N GLY A 114 14.74 3.73 -3.49
CA GLY A 114 15.10 3.58 -4.91
C GLY A 114 15.50 4.91 -5.54
N PHE A 115 14.75 5.98 -5.29
CA PHE A 115 15.08 7.32 -5.78
C PHE A 115 16.45 7.79 -5.29
N GLN A 116 16.73 7.63 -3.99
CA GLN A 116 18.01 8.01 -3.40
C GLN A 116 19.17 7.23 -4.02
N TYR A 117 18.99 5.93 -4.24
CA TYR A 117 19.97 5.08 -4.91
C TYR A 117 20.24 5.51 -6.35
N CYS A 118 19.19 5.69 -7.16
CA CYS A 118 19.31 6.14 -8.55
C CYS A 118 19.98 7.51 -8.64
N ARG A 119 19.57 8.45 -7.78
CA ARG A 119 20.15 9.80 -7.73
C ARG A 119 21.63 9.76 -7.36
N ALA A 120 22.04 8.96 -6.37
CA ALA A 120 23.44 8.82 -6.00
C ALA A 120 24.29 8.26 -7.14
N ARG A 121 23.79 7.25 -7.87
CA ARG A 121 24.49 6.69 -9.03
C ARG A 121 24.61 7.67 -10.21
N LEU A 122 23.57 8.44 -10.47
CA LEU A 122 23.60 9.45 -11.53
C LEU A 122 24.59 10.59 -11.21
N LEU A 123 24.65 11.01 -9.94
CA LEU A 123 25.63 12.01 -9.50
C LEU A 123 27.07 11.48 -9.56
N ALA A 124 27.30 10.21 -9.18
CA ALA A 124 28.61 9.59 -9.29
C ALA A 124 29.09 9.53 -10.75
N LYS A 125 28.23 9.12 -11.68
CA LYS A 125 28.54 9.07 -13.11
C LYS A 125 28.83 10.46 -13.71
N ASN A 126 28.19 11.51 -13.21
CA ASN A 126 28.42 12.87 -13.67
C ASN A 126 29.70 13.51 -13.10
N GLY A 127 30.24 13.00 -12.00
CA GLY A 127 31.49 13.47 -11.40
C GLY A 127 32.75 12.77 -11.92
N GLU A 128 32.59 11.69 -12.69
CA GLU A 128 33.67 10.97 -13.39
C GLU A 128 33.93 11.49 -14.81
N MET A 129 33.27 12.60 -15.21
CA MET A 129 33.47 13.29 -16.51
C MET A 129 34.25 14.59 -16.35
#